data_AF-A0A127SEW1-F1
#
_entry.id   AF-A0A127SEW1-F1
#
_cell.length_a   1.000
_cell.length_b   1.000
_cell.length_c   1.000
_cell.angle_alpha   90.00
_cell.angle_beta   90.00
_cell.angle_gamma   90.00
#
_symmetry.space_group_name_H-M   'P 1'
#
loop_
_entity.id
_entity.type
_entity.pdbx_description
1 polymer ?
#
loop_
_entity_poly.entity_id
_entity_poly.type
_entity_poly.pdbx_seq_one_letter_code
_entity_poly.pdbx_strand_id
1 'polypeptide(L)'
;MKTATAPLPPLRSVKVLDQLRERIRYLHYSLRTEQAYVHWVRAFIRFHGVRHPATLGSSEVEAFLSWLANERKVSVSTHRQALAALLFFY
;
A
#
# COMPACT_ATOMS: atom_id res chain seq x y z
N MET A 1 9.00 13.32 26.40
CA MET A 1 7.79 12.49 26.62
C MET A 1 7.53 11.68 25.36
N LYS A 2 7.78 10.37 25.38
CA LYS A 2 7.35 9.44 24.32
C LYS A 2 5.85 9.25 24.56
N THR A 3 4.99 9.83 23.73
CA THR A 3 3.57 9.47 23.74
C THR A 3 3.49 7.99 23.37
N ALA A 4 3.05 7.16 24.31
CA ALA A 4 2.71 5.78 24.01
C ALA A 4 1.49 5.82 23.08
N THR A 5 1.71 5.67 21.77
CA THR A 5 0.64 5.51 20.80
C THR A 5 -0.15 4.27 21.20
N ALA A 6 -1.44 4.44 21.52
CA ALA A 6 -2.32 3.30 21.80
C ALA A 6 -2.24 2.30 20.64
N PRO A 7 -2.22 0.99 20.93
CA PRO A 7 -2.14 -0.02 19.87
C PRO A 7 -3.33 0.13 18.93
N LEU A 8 -3.06 0.10 17.62
CA LEU A 8 -4.10 0.17 16.61
C LEU A 8 -5.06 -1.01 16.80
N PRO A 9 -6.37 -0.81 16.61
CA PRO A 9 -7.32 -1.89 16.75
C PRO A 9 -7.01 -3.04 15.78
N PRO A 10 -7.32 -4.28 16.18
CA PRO A 10 -7.11 -5.44 15.31
C PRO A 10 -7.99 -5.30 14.07
N LEU A 11 -7.43 -5.72 12.94
CA LEU A 11 -8.13 -5.78 11.67
C LEU A 11 -9.19 -6.88 11.73
N ARG A 12 -10.41 -6.57 11.29
CA ARG A 12 -11.54 -7.51 11.29
C ARG A 12 -11.69 -8.24 9.97
N SER A 13 -11.30 -7.60 8.87
CA SER A 13 -11.44 -8.23 7.55
C SER A 13 -10.41 -9.34 7.32
N VAL A 14 -10.80 -10.38 6.59
CA VAL A 14 -9.90 -11.44 6.11
C VAL A 14 -9.20 -11.03 4.81
N LYS A 15 -9.85 -10.20 3.98
CA LYS A 15 -9.32 -9.81 2.67
C LYS A 15 -8.33 -8.66 2.84
N VAL A 16 -7.12 -8.83 2.33
CA VAL A 16 -6.02 -7.85 2.45
C VAL A 16 -6.42 -6.42 2.02
N LEU A 17 -7.10 -6.27 0.88
CA LEU A 17 -7.50 -4.94 0.42
C LEU A 17 -8.58 -4.31 1.30
N ASP A 18 -9.38 -5.11 1.99
CA ASP A 18 -10.39 -4.62 2.92
C ASP A 18 -9.78 -4.28 4.28
N GLN A 19 -8.75 -5.01 4.71
CA GLN A 19 -7.92 -4.64 5.86
C GLN A 19 -7.23 -3.28 5.64
N LEU A 20 -6.70 -3.06 4.43
CA LEU A 20 -6.13 -1.76 4.05
C LEU A 20 -7.17 -0.65 4.17
N ARG A 21 -8.39 -0.85 3.63
CA ARG A 21 -9.49 0.12 3.75
C ARG A 21 -9.88 0.37 5.20
N GLU A 22 -9.99 -0.69 6.00
CA GLU A 22 -10.30 -0.61 7.42
C GLU A 22 -9.30 0.29 8.15
N ARG A 23 -8.00 0.10 7.90
CA ARG A 23 -6.95 0.93 8.50
C ARG A 23 -6.98 2.37 8.00
N ILE A 24 -7.16 2.60 6.70
CA ILE A 24 -7.25 3.96 6.12
C ILE A 24 -8.43 4.74 6.72
N ARG A 25 -9.59 4.10 6.85
CA ARG A 25 -10.80 4.70 7.42
C ARG A 25 -10.68 4.96 8.92
N TYR A 26 -10.06 4.03 9.66
CA TYR A 26 -9.78 4.21 11.09
C TYR A 26 -8.87 5.42 11.33
N LEU A 27 -7.90 5.66 10.46
CA LEU A 27 -7.01 6.80 10.52
C LEU A 27 -7.59 8.08 9.89
N HIS A 28 -8.88 8.07 9.53
CA HIS A 28 -9.62 9.21 8.98
C HIS A 28 -9.00 9.83 7.73
N TYR A 29 -8.31 9.05 6.91
CA TYR A 29 -7.88 9.52 5.60
C TYR A 29 -9.05 9.74 4.66
N SER A 30 -8.84 10.62 3.69
CA SER A 30 -9.85 10.91 2.66
C SER A 30 -10.16 9.66 1.82
N LEU A 31 -11.38 9.61 1.29
CA LEU A 31 -11.80 8.56 0.34
C LEU A 31 -10.89 8.53 -0.90
N ARG A 32 -10.35 9.68 -1.31
CA ARG A 32 -9.40 9.76 -2.43
C ARG A 32 -8.09 9.03 -2.11
N THR A 33 -7.59 9.16 -0.87
CA THR A 33 -6.41 8.42 -0.40
C THR A 33 -6.70 6.92 -0.38
N GLU A 34 -7.87 6.50 0.11
CA GLU A 34 -8.29 5.10 0.09
C GLU A 34 -8.24 4.52 -1.32
N GLN A 35 -8.86 5.20 -2.28
CA GLN A 35 -8.91 4.75 -3.68
C GLN A 35 -7.51 4.64 -4.29
N ALA A 36 -6.66 5.64 -4.06
CA ALA A 36 -5.29 5.65 -4.56
C ALA A 36 -4.46 4.50 -3.96
N TYR A 37 -4.55 4.29 -2.65
CA TYR A 37 -3.74 3.27 -1.97
C TYR A 37 -4.19 1.86 -2.35
N VAL A 38 -5.51 1.62 -2.37
CA VAL A 38 -6.06 0.34 -2.84
C VAL A 38 -5.68 0.06 -4.28
N HIS A 39 -5.67 1.08 -5.15
CA HIS A 39 -5.24 0.92 -6.53
C HIS A 39 -3.79 0.43 -6.62
N TRP A 40 -2.87 1.10 -5.91
CA TRP A 40 -1.44 0.76 -5.96
C TRP A 40 -1.12 -0.58 -5.32
N VAL A 41 -1.70 -0.89 -4.15
CA VAL A 41 -1.50 -2.19 -3.49
C VAL A 41 -2.05 -3.33 -4.35
N ARG A 42 -3.20 -3.12 -5.01
CA ARG A 42 -3.74 -4.11 -5.97
C ARG A 42 -2.83 -4.29 -7.18
N ALA A 43 -2.27 -3.20 -7.72
CA ALA A 43 -1.36 -3.26 -8.86
C ALA A 43 -0.05 -4.00 -8.49
N PHE A 44 0.49 -3.72 -7.31
CA PHE A 44 1.66 -4.40 -6.75
C PHE A 44 1.44 -5.92 -6.61
N ILE A 45 0.32 -6.33 -5.98
CA ILE A 45 -0.02 -7.77 -5.84
C ILE A 45 -0.13 -8.46 -7.20
N ARG A 46 -0.74 -7.79 -8.20
CA ARG A 46 -0.89 -8.34 -9.55
C ARG A 46 0.42 -8.44 -10.30
N PHE A 47 1.29 -7.44 -10.19
CA PHE A 47 2.63 -7.46 -10.77
C PHE A 47 3.43 -8.67 -10.28
N HIS A 48 3.27 -9.04 -9.01
CA HIS A 48 3.91 -10.20 -8.40
C HIS A 48 3.14 -11.52 -8.54
N GLY A 49 2.20 -11.62 -9.48
CA GLY A 49 1.50 -12.87 -9.79
C GLY A 49 0.46 -13.28 -8.73
N VAL A 50 -0.13 -12.32 -8.03
CA VAL A 50 -1.16 -12.57 -6.99
C VAL A 50 -0.61 -13.36 -5.80
N ARG A 51 0.71 -13.27 -5.55
CA ARG A 51 1.32 -13.77 -4.32
C ARG A 51 0.80 -13.01 -3.10
N HIS A 52 0.72 -13.70 -1.96
CA HIS A 52 0.26 -13.10 -0.73
C HIS A 52 1.26 -12.02 -0.28
N PRO A 53 0.84 -10.77 0.00
CA PRO A 53 1.78 -9.68 0.28
C PRO A 53 2.66 -9.88 1.51
N ALA A 54 2.24 -10.69 2.48
CA ALA A 54 3.10 -11.06 3.62
C ALA A 54 4.36 -11.87 3.21
N THR A 55 4.39 -12.42 1.99
CA THR A 55 5.57 -13.10 1.44
C THR A 55 6.37 -12.20 0.48
N LEU A 56 6.00 -10.92 0.36
CA LEU A 56 6.66 -9.94 -0.48
C LEU A 56 7.33 -8.92 0.44
N GLY A 57 8.53 -8.46 0.08
CA GLY A 57 9.30 -7.55 0.92
C GLY A 57 9.88 -6.39 0.13
N SER A 58 10.98 -5.83 0.64
CA SER A 58 11.65 -4.67 0.06
C SER A 58 12.11 -4.91 -1.38
N SER A 59 12.60 -6.11 -1.71
CA SER A 59 13.00 -6.49 -3.07
C SER A 59 11.84 -6.39 -4.07
N GLU A 60 10.66 -6.88 -3.68
CA GLU A 60 9.47 -6.84 -4.50
C GLU A 60 8.93 -5.42 -4.67
N VAL A 61 9.01 -4.61 -3.61
CA VAL A 61 8.65 -3.19 -3.65
C VAL A 61 9.57 -2.45 -4.62
N GLU A 62 10.88 -2.65 -4.53
CA GLU A 62 11.86 -2.01 -5.42
C GLU A 62 11.67 -2.45 -6.88
N ALA A 63 11.44 -3.74 -7.13
CA ALA A 63 11.16 -4.25 -8.47
C ALA A 63 9.90 -3.62 -9.08
N PHE A 64 8.82 -3.49 -8.31
CA PHE A 64 7.59 -2.87 -8.78
C PHE A 64 7.74 -1.37 -9.05
N LEU A 65 8.41 -0.64 -8.16
CA LEU A 65 8.64 0.80 -8.32
C LEU A 65 9.57 1.10 -9.51
N SER A 66 10.64 0.31 -9.66
CA SER A 66 11.51 0.36 -10.84
C SER A 66 10.71 0.08 -12.11
N TRP A 67 9.81 -0.91 -12.07
CA TRP A 67 8.96 -1.23 -13.21
C TRP A 67 8.02 -0.08 -13.62
N LEU A 68 7.48 0.63 -12.64
CA LEU A 68 6.66 1.81 -12.90
C LEU A 68 7.47 2.93 -13.57
N ALA A 69 8.71 3.14 -13.15
CA ALA A 69 9.57 4.18 -13.68
C ALA A 69 10.08 3.88 -15.08
N ASN A 70 10.59 2.66 -15.32
CA ASN A 70 11.34 2.35 -16.54
C ASN A 70 10.42 1.89 -17.69
N GLU A 71 9.51 0.96 -17.40
CA GLU A 71 8.65 0.34 -18.42
C GLU A 71 7.34 1.09 -18.56
N ARG A 72 6.72 1.51 -17.46
CA ARG A 72 5.46 2.27 -17.49
C ARG A 72 5.67 3.77 -17.66
N LYS A 73 6.91 4.26 -17.48
CA LYS A 73 7.29 5.67 -17.67
C LYS A 73 6.35 6.64 -16.95
N VAL A 74 5.91 6.28 -15.75
CA VAL A 74 4.96 7.12 -15.00
C VAL A 74 5.64 8.40 -14.54
N SER A 75 4.85 9.45 -14.31
CA SER A 75 5.39 10.70 -13.76
C SER A 75 5.95 10.49 -12.35
N VAL A 76 6.87 11.37 -11.94
CA VAL A 76 7.43 11.34 -10.57
C VAL A 76 6.33 11.46 -9.50
N SER A 77 5.29 12.25 -9.74
CA SER A 77 4.16 12.38 -8.82
C SER A 77 3.34 11.10 -8.70
N THR A 78 3.22 10.33 -9.79
CA THR A 78 2.54 9.04 -9.83
C THR A 78 3.36 7.98 -9.09
N HIS A 79 4.68 7.94 -9.35
CA HIS A 79 5.62 7.06 -8.65
C HIS A 79 5.61 7.30 -7.14
N ARG A 80 5.60 8.56 -6.70
CA ARG A 80 5.50 8.92 -5.27
C ARG A 80 4.20 8.46 -4.63
N GLN A 81 3.07 8.49 -5.35
CA GLN A 81 1.81 7.95 -4.83
C GLN A 81 1.87 6.43 -4.65
N ALA A 82 2.49 5.70 -5.58
CA ALA A 82 2.70 4.27 -5.45
C ALA A 82 3.59 3.94 -4.25
N LEU A 83 4.72 4.64 -4.11
CA LEU A 83 5.62 4.50 -2.96
C LEU A 83 4.90 4.78 -1.64
N ALA A 84 4.17 5.89 -1.53
CA ALA A 84 3.44 6.23 -0.32
C ALA A 84 2.38 5.17 0.05
N ALA A 85 1.68 4.62 -0.93
CA ALA A 85 0.73 3.53 -0.71
C ALA A 85 1.39 2.26 -0.16
N LEU A 86 2.58 1.90 -0.68
CA LEU A 86 3.31 0.72 -0.22
C LEU A 86 3.95 0.93 1.16
N LEU A 87 4.46 2.13 1.44
CA LEU A 87 4.96 2.48 2.77
C LEU A 87 3.87 2.49 3.84
N PHE A 88 2.63 2.82 3.48
CA PHE A 88 1.50 2.73 4.40
C PHE A 88 1.04 1.28 4.62
N PHE A 89 1.21 0.44 3.60
CA PHE A 89 0.70 -0.92 3.59
C PHE A 89 1.57 -1.91 4.39
N TYR A 90 2.89 -1.71 4.41
CA TYR A 90 3.85 -2.48 5.22
C TYR A 90 4.13 -1.80 6.56
#